data_AF-A0A7S2IMZ4-F1
#
_entry.id   AF-A0A7S2IMZ4-F1
#
_cell.length_a   1.000
_cell.length_b   1.000
_cell.length_c   1.000
_cell.angle_alpha   90.00
_cell.angle_beta   90.00
_cell.angle_gamma   90.00
#
_symmetry.space_group_name_H-M   'P 1'
#
loop_
_entity.id
_entity.type
_entity.pdbx_description
1 polymer ?
#
loop_
_entity_poly.entity_id
_entity_poly.type
_entity_poly.pdbx_seq_one_letter_code
_entity_poly.pdbx_strand_id
1 'polypeptide(L)'
;FQGHTRFATSSIAALPGCHPHQWSPASEQSYWVISEDEPTSAPTRWTSRRVRHETFITHNGDLDFYEWHGVLYPLSDVLILLEAILHAKPPATVDSQGVAGLLDLLRTKGLWLQS
;
A
#
# COMPACT_ATOMS: atom_id res chain seq x y z
N PHE A 1 7.64 5.77 15.99
CA PHE A 1 6.84 6.76 15.25
C PHE A 1 7.71 7.39 14.18
N GLN A 2 7.23 7.42 12.94
CA GLN A 2 7.93 8.06 11.81
C GLN A 2 7.38 9.48 11.64
N GLY A 3 8.20 10.50 11.85
CA GLY A 3 7.82 11.89 11.57
C GLY A 3 8.06 12.25 10.10
N HIS A 4 7.29 13.20 9.56
CA HIS A 4 7.50 13.72 8.22
C HIS A 4 7.06 15.18 8.11
N THR A 5 7.92 16.01 7.52
CA THR A 5 7.64 17.41 7.23
C THR A 5 7.50 17.57 5.73
N ARG A 6 6.30 17.95 5.28
CA ARG A 6 5.99 18.18 3.86
C ARG A 6 6.22 19.65 3.50
N PHE A 7 6.89 19.89 2.36
CA PHE A 7 7.01 21.22 1.75
C PHE A 7 6.02 21.33 0.59
N ALA A 8 4.89 21.98 0.84
CA ALA A 8 3.84 22.13 -0.17
C ALA A 8 4.15 23.26 -1.16
N THR A 9 3.71 23.11 -2.40
CA THR A 9 3.70 24.18 -3.43
C THR A 9 2.52 25.15 -3.28
N SER A 10 1.69 24.94 -2.26
CA SER A 10 0.54 25.78 -1.92
C SER A 10 0.72 26.40 -0.54
N SER A 11 0.23 27.62 -0.36
CA SER A 11 0.16 28.28 0.96
C SER A 11 -1.03 27.81 1.82
N ILE A 12 -1.88 26.92 1.30
CA ILE A 12 -3.02 26.36 2.03
C ILE A 12 -2.53 25.17 2.87
N ALA A 13 -2.63 25.30 4.19
CA ALA A 13 -2.42 24.20 5.12
C ALA A 13 -3.70 23.37 5.25
N ALA A 14 -3.63 22.08 4.93
CA ALA A 14 -4.76 21.16 5.05
C ALA A 14 -4.31 19.81 5.62
N LEU A 15 -5.04 19.31 6.60
CA LEU A 15 -4.77 18.00 7.24
C LEU A 15 -4.70 16.83 6.26
N PRO A 16 -5.54 16.75 5.20
CA PRO A 16 -5.48 15.64 4.25
C PRO A 16 -4.17 15.54 3.46
N GLY A 17 -3.33 16.59 3.44
CA GLY A 17 -2.02 16.56 2.80
C GLY A 17 -0.87 16.25 3.76
N CYS A 18 -1.16 15.96 5.03
CA CYS A 18 -0.16 15.58 6.02
C CYS A 18 0.06 14.06 6.01
N HIS A 19 1.32 13.66 6.05
CA HIS A 19 1.73 12.28 6.24
C HIS A 19 1.59 11.84 7.72
N PRO A 20 1.52 10.52 7.99
CA PRO A 20 1.55 9.40 7.05
C PRO A 20 0.22 9.19 6.30
N HIS A 21 0.32 8.70 5.07
CA HIS A 21 -0.85 8.29 4.27
C HIS A 21 -1.12 6.80 4.39
N GLN A 22 -2.39 6.46 4.23
CA GLN A 22 -2.92 5.11 4.12
C GLN A 22 -3.95 5.13 2.97
N TRP A 23 -3.99 4.09 2.14
CA TRP A 23 -5.07 3.94 1.16
C TRP A 23 -6.26 3.21 1.77
N SER A 24 -6.05 1.93 2.12
CA SER A 24 -7.10 1.11 2.72
C SER A 24 -6.98 1.10 4.25
N PRO A 25 -8.08 1.17 5.00
CA PRO A 25 -8.05 1.07 6.45
C PRO A 25 -7.51 -0.30 6.90
N ALA A 26 -7.21 -0.42 8.19
CA ALA A 26 -6.82 -1.69 8.80
C ALA A 26 -7.84 -2.79 8.49
N SER A 27 -7.37 -3.95 8.04
CA SER A 27 -8.20 -5.09 7.67
C SER A 27 -7.58 -6.41 8.12
N GLU A 28 -8.42 -7.44 8.32
CA GLU A 28 -7.91 -8.79 8.58
C GLU A 28 -7.38 -9.38 7.27
N GLN A 29 -6.11 -9.78 7.29
CA GLN A 29 -5.41 -10.39 6.17
C GLN A 29 -4.94 -11.79 6.56
N SER A 30 -5.01 -12.71 5.60
CA SER A 30 -4.46 -14.06 5.74
C SER A 30 -3.06 -14.09 5.12
N TYR A 31 -2.09 -14.63 5.85
CA TYR A 31 -0.75 -14.86 5.31
C TYR A 31 -0.26 -16.24 5.73
N TRP A 32 0.63 -16.81 4.91
CA TRP A 32 1.16 -18.14 5.11
C TRP A 32 2.55 -18.08 5.75
N VAL A 33 2.75 -18.90 6.77
CA VAL A 33 4.03 -19.04 7.46
C VAL A 33 4.47 -20.50 7.48
N ILE A 34 5.78 -20.71 7.50
CA ILE A 34 6.36 -22.02 7.74
C ILE A 34 6.18 -22.35 9.22
N SER A 35 5.70 -23.55 9.52
CA SER A 35 5.58 -24.05 10.89
C SER A 35 6.97 -24.15 11.54
N GLU A 36 7.17 -23.45 12.65
CA GLU A 36 8.44 -23.42 13.40
C GLU A 36 8.65 -24.67 14.26
N ASP A 37 7.59 -25.47 14.48
CA ASP A 37 7.58 -26.60 15.42
C ASP A 37 8.02 -27.94 14.80
N GLU A 38 8.51 -27.95 13.56
CA GLU A 38 8.85 -29.20 12.86
C GLU A 38 10.32 -29.61 13.06
N PRO A 39 10.60 -30.90 13.36
CA PRO A 39 11.96 -31.41 13.35
C PRO A 39 12.58 -31.24 11.95
N THR A 40 13.89 -30.97 11.91
CA THR A 40 14.68 -30.65 10.71
C THR A 40 14.62 -31.67 9.56
N SER A 41 14.04 -32.85 9.81
CA SER A 41 13.85 -33.95 8.88
C SER A 41 12.42 -34.13 8.34
N ALA A 42 11.45 -33.32 8.80
CA ALA A 42 10.07 -33.35 8.31
C ALA A 42 9.87 -32.45 7.08
N PRO A 43 8.90 -32.77 6.19
CA PRO A 43 8.54 -31.89 5.08
C PRO A 43 8.03 -30.54 5.59
N THR A 44 8.42 -29.46 4.93
CA THR A 44 7.98 -28.09 5.27
C THR A 44 6.46 -28.00 5.29
N ARG A 45 5.90 -27.73 6.46
CA ARG A 45 4.47 -27.50 6.63
C ARG A 45 4.17 -26.00 6.63
N TRP A 46 3.17 -25.62 5.83
CA TRP A 46 2.65 -24.27 5.78
C TRP A 46 1.39 -24.15 6.63
N THR A 47 1.27 -23.05 7.37
CA THR A 47 0.06 -22.71 8.12
C THR A 47 -0.41 -21.31 7.74
N SER A 48 -1.72 -21.14 7.62
CA SER A 48 -2.34 -19.84 7.41
C SER A 48 -2.62 -19.18 8.75
N ARG A 49 -2.26 -17.91 8.89
CA ARG A 49 -2.57 -17.07 10.05
C ARG A 49 -3.34 -15.84 9.60
N ARG A 50 -4.33 -15.44 10.40
CA ARG A 50 -5.08 -14.21 10.21
C ARG A 50 -4.54 -13.14 11.14
N VAL A 51 -4.19 -11.98 10.60
CA VAL A 51 -3.69 -10.84 11.38
C VAL A 51 -4.38 -9.57 10.92
N ARG A 52 -4.53 -8.63 11.84
CA ARG A 52 -4.94 -7.28 11.50
C ARG A 52 -3.74 -6.55 10.92
N HIS A 53 -3.87 -6.11 9.68
CA HIS A 53 -2.82 -5.44 8.93
C HIS A 53 -3.28 -4.05 8.51
N GLU A 54 -2.35 -3.11 8.57
CA GLU A 54 -2.49 -1.76 8.05
C GLU A 54 -1.15 -1.28 7.50
N THR A 55 -1.21 -0.32 6.59
CA THR A 55 -0.03 0.22 5.92
C THR A 55 -0.06 1.73 6.00
N PHE A 56 1.07 2.30 6.42
CA PHE A 56 1.29 3.74 6.51
C PHE A 56 2.54 4.11 5.73
N ILE A 57 2.47 5.19 4.95
CA ILE A 57 3.62 5.68 4.18
C ILE A 57 3.91 7.16 4.45
N THR A 58 5.18 7.46 4.63
CA THR A 58 5.75 8.80 4.52
C THR A 58 6.50 8.87 3.19
N HIS A 59 6.15 9.82 2.34
CA HIS A 59 6.71 9.95 1.00
C HIS A 59 7.40 11.30 0.88
N ASN A 60 8.67 11.31 0.47
CA ASN A 60 9.42 12.52 0.17
C ASN A 60 9.79 12.53 -1.31
N GLY A 61 9.10 13.34 -2.09
CA GLY A 61 9.18 13.37 -3.54
C GLY A 61 7.80 13.66 -4.13
N ASP A 62 7.71 13.51 -5.44
CA ASP A 62 6.49 13.70 -6.21
C ASP A 62 6.18 12.43 -7.03
N LEU A 63 4.91 12.02 -7.06
CA LEU A 63 4.42 10.97 -7.97
C LEU A 63 3.65 11.61 -9.12
N ASP A 64 4.34 11.91 -10.22
CA ASP A 64 3.71 12.49 -11.42
C ASP A 64 3.08 11.42 -12.33
N PHE A 65 3.75 10.27 -12.47
CA PHE A 65 3.36 9.19 -13.37
C PHE A 65 3.74 7.81 -12.81
N TYR A 66 3.13 6.76 -13.32
CA TYR A 66 3.50 5.38 -13.04
C TYR A 66 3.47 4.51 -14.30
N GLU A 67 4.50 3.70 -14.51
CA GLU A 67 4.59 2.81 -15.68
C GLU A 67 3.99 1.43 -15.38
N TRP A 68 3.01 1.02 -16.17
CA TRP A 68 2.48 -0.34 -16.19
C TRP A 68 2.66 -0.96 -17.57
N HIS A 69 3.41 -2.06 -17.63
CA HIS A 69 3.64 -2.83 -18.86
C HIS A 69 4.13 -1.97 -20.04
N GLY A 70 5.07 -1.05 -19.80
CA GLY A 70 5.62 -0.15 -20.83
C GLY A 70 4.72 1.02 -21.20
N VAL A 71 3.58 1.20 -20.53
CA VAL A 71 2.69 2.36 -20.70
C VAL A 71 2.77 3.25 -19.48
N LEU A 72 3.08 4.53 -19.69
CA LEU A 72 3.16 5.52 -18.63
C LEU A 72 1.79 6.18 -18.41
N TYR A 73 1.27 6.08 -17.19
CA TYR A 73 -0.01 6.68 -16.79
C TYR A 73 0.23 7.91 -15.91
N PRO A 74 -0.43 9.05 -16.15
CA PRO A 74 -0.38 10.19 -15.24
C PRO A 74 -1.06 9.87 -13.90
N LEU A 75 -0.69 10.58 -12.84
CA LEU A 75 -1.23 10.38 -11.49
C LEU A 75 -2.76 10.34 -11.45
N SER A 76 -3.46 11.18 -12.22
CA SER A 76 -4.93 11.18 -12.28
C SER A 76 -5.49 9.80 -12.64
N ASP A 77 -4.89 9.16 -13.63
CA ASP A 77 -5.33 7.87 -14.17
C ASP A 77 -4.93 6.75 -13.21
N VAL A 78 -3.74 6.86 -12.61
CA VAL A 78 -3.28 5.94 -11.56
C VAL A 78 -4.26 5.93 -10.39
N LEU A 79 -4.73 7.09 -9.91
CA LEU A 79 -5.68 7.17 -8.80
C LEU A 79 -7.03 6.53 -9.14
N ILE A 80 -7.54 6.74 -10.36
CA ILE A 80 -8.78 6.12 -10.84
C ILE A 80 -8.64 4.59 -10.92
N LEU A 81 -7.53 4.11 -11.46
CA LEU A 81 -7.25 2.67 -11.56
C LEU A 81 -7.12 2.04 -10.17
N LEU A 82 -6.42 2.70 -9.24
CA LEU A 82 -6.29 2.22 -7.87
C LEU A 82 -7.63 2.19 -7.14
N GLU A 83 -8.51 3.18 -7.32
CA GLU A 83 -9.86 3.15 -6.76
C GLU A 83 -10.65 1.94 -7.25
N ALA A 84 -10.56 1.65 -8.55
CA ALA A 84 -11.25 0.52 -9.16
C ALA A 84 -10.69 -0.83 -8.67
N ILE A 85 -9.35 -0.97 -8.60
CA ILE A 85 -8.68 -2.23 -8.23
C ILE A 85 -8.77 -2.51 -6.73
N LEU A 86 -8.60 -1.48 -5.89
CA LEU A 86 -8.62 -1.59 -4.43
C LEU A 86 -10.03 -1.46 -3.85
N HIS A 87 -11.03 -1.19 -4.69
CA HIS A 87 -12.44 -1.00 -4.31
C HIS A 87 -12.64 0.04 -3.20
N ALA A 88 -11.78 1.06 -3.16
CA ALA A 88 -11.78 2.10 -2.15
C ALA A 88 -11.32 3.43 -2.74
N LYS A 89 -12.06 4.51 -2.45
CA LYS A 89 -11.72 5.87 -2.86
C LYS A 89 -10.42 6.34 -2.20
N PRO A 90 -9.59 7.14 -2.89
CA PRO A 90 -8.43 7.77 -2.27
C PRO A 90 -8.88 8.70 -1.12
N PRO A 91 -8.36 8.52 0.11
CA PRO A 91 -8.66 9.41 1.24
C PRO A 91 -8.23 10.88 1.04
N ALA A 92 -7.27 11.13 0.15
CA ALA A 92 -6.79 12.46 -0.20
C ALA A 92 -6.38 12.51 -1.68
N THR A 93 -6.36 13.69 -2.28
CA THR A 93 -5.98 13.88 -3.70
C THR A 93 -4.52 14.21 -3.91
N VAL A 94 -3.67 14.00 -2.89
CA VAL A 94 -2.22 14.23 -3.00
C VAL A 94 -1.53 13.05 -3.65
N ASP A 95 -0.43 13.30 -4.34
CA ASP A 95 0.40 12.32 -5.02
C ASP A 95 0.86 11.17 -4.10
N SER A 96 1.16 11.48 -2.85
CA SER A 96 1.56 10.55 -1.80
C SER A 96 0.44 9.54 -1.48
N GLN A 97 -0.82 9.90 -1.76
CA GLN A 97 -1.94 8.96 -1.69
C GLN A 97 -1.83 7.90 -2.80
N GLY A 98 -1.42 8.29 -4.01
CA GLY A 98 -1.14 7.35 -5.09
C GLY A 98 -0.03 6.35 -4.72
N VAL A 99 1.02 6.82 -4.04
CA VAL A 99 2.08 5.93 -3.51
C VAL A 99 1.52 4.95 -2.48
N ALA A 100 0.64 5.40 -1.57
CA ALA A 100 -0.01 4.52 -0.60
C ALA A 100 -0.87 3.43 -1.28
N GLY A 101 -1.62 3.79 -2.33
CA GLY A 101 -2.42 2.84 -3.10
C GLY A 101 -1.57 1.86 -3.90
N LEU A 102 -0.47 2.33 -4.51
CA LEU A 102 0.50 1.45 -5.19
C LEU A 102 1.12 0.45 -4.22
N LEU A 103 1.44 0.85 -2.99
CA LEU A 103 1.93 -0.06 -1.96
C LEU A 103 0.88 -1.12 -1.58
N ASP A 104 -0.37 -0.70 -1.39
CA ASP A 104 -1.51 -1.61 -1.16
C ASP A 104 -1.75 -2.57 -2.33
N LEU A 105 -1.54 -2.12 -3.57
CA LEU A 105 -1.63 -2.97 -4.76
C LEU A 105 -0.46 -3.95 -4.82
N LEU A 106 0.78 -3.47 -4.68
CA LEU A 106 1.98 -4.29 -4.86
C LEU A 106 2.21 -5.28 -3.72
N ARG A 107 1.75 -5.00 -2.49
CA ARG A 107 1.80 -6.00 -1.42
C ARG A 107 1.00 -7.26 -1.77
N THR A 108 -0.06 -7.15 -2.58
CA THR A 108 -0.81 -8.34 -3.05
C THR A 108 0.06 -9.25 -3.91
N LYS A 109 1.09 -8.70 -4.57
CA LYS A 109 2.14 -9.47 -5.25
C LYS A 109 3.14 -10.14 -4.29
N GLY A 110 2.93 -10.08 -2.98
CA GLY A 110 3.59 -10.92 -1.97
C GLY A 110 2.63 -11.90 -1.30
N LEU A 111 1.33 -11.80 -1.58
CA LEU A 111 0.25 -12.59 -0.98
C LEU A 111 -0.24 -13.71 -1.91
N TRP A 112 0.56 -14.13 -2.91
CA TRP A 112 0.25 -15.10 -4.00
C TRP A 112 -0.21 -16.52 -3.58
N LEU A 113 -0.58 -16.72 -2.32
CA LEU A 113 -1.30 -17.90 -1.88
C LEU A 113 -2.69 -17.53 -1.32
N GLN A 114 -3.21 -16.37 -1.73
CA GLN A 114 -4.54 -15.84 -1.45
C GLN A 114 -5.39 -15.65 -2.72
N SER A 115 -4.84 -15.91 -3.91
CA SER A 115 -5.57 -15.95 -5.19
C SER A 115 -5.95 -17.38 -5.58
#